data_AF-X1CJS1-F1
#
_entry.id   AF-X1CJS1-F1
#
_cell.length_a   1.000
_cell.length_b   1.000
_cell.length_c   1.000
_cell.angle_alpha   90.00
_cell.angle_beta   90.00
_cell.angle_gamma   90.00
#
_symmetry.space_group_name_H-M   'P 1'
#
loop_
_entity.id
_entity.type
_entity.pdbx_description
1 polymer ?
#
loop_
_entity_poly.entity_id
_entity_poly.type
_entity_poly.pdbx_seq_one_letter_code
_entity_poly.pdbx_strand_id
1 'polypeptide(L)'
;QAMQGKIAGVQVTSSTGAPGDPIQIRIRGEGTIGNNNPLYVIDGIPSRDITFLNQADIKSMTILKDAAAAAIYGSRASGGVVLITTKSGAKGKTSFDVNYFTGIHSAINLPNMLNAEQYMNTVEKAWNNSDRTGTNPYTTDKGRSDFSDTDWLDELFEQGRSQNLQVSASGGSDKLQFLMSLGYYGQDGIVVFDNDKYQRFT
;
A
#
# COMPACT_ATOMS: atom_id res chain seq x y z
N GLN A 1 5.74 4.09 -0.45
CA GLN A 1 5.33 3.79 -1.84
C GLN A 1 6.09 4.65 -2.85
N ALA A 2 6.16 5.97 -2.65
CA ALA A 2 6.83 6.91 -3.58
C ALA A 2 8.31 6.61 -3.91
N MET A 3 8.99 5.80 -3.10
CA MET A 3 10.39 5.37 -3.29
C MET A 3 10.56 4.00 -3.95
N GLN A 4 9.47 3.27 -4.19
CA GLN A 4 9.54 1.91 -4.74
C GLN A 4 10.26 1.93 -6.10
N GLY A 5 11.32 1.13 -6.22
CA GLY A 5 12.12 1.02 -7.46
C GLY A 5 13.03 2.22 -7.78
N LYS A 6 13.05 3.28 -6.96
CA LYS A 6 13.87 4.48 -7.23
C LYS A 6 15.29 4.41 -6.66
N ILE A 7 15.56 3.49 -5.73
CA ILE A 7 16.82 3.41 -4.99
C ILE A 7 17.34 1.98 -5.01
N ALA A 8 18.55 1.78 -5.57
CA ALA A 8 19.19 0.48 -5.61
C ALA A 8 19.42 -0.11 -4.20
N GLY A 9 19.11 -1.39 -4.02
CA GLY A 9 19.25 -2.09 -2.74
C GLY A 9 18.24 -1.68 -1.66
N VAL A 10 17.19 -0.94 -2.01
CA VAL A 10 16.05 -0.66 -1.13
C VAL A 10 14.81 -1.32 -1.73
N GLN A 11 14.33 -2.35 -1.05
CA GLN A 11 13.11 -3.03 -1.41
C GLN A 11 11.95 -2.40 -0.64
N VAL A 12 10.95 -1.93 -1.37
CA VAL A 12 9.71 -1.38 -0.81
C VAL A 12 8.60 -2.27 -1.31
N THR A 13 7.95 -2.98 -0.40
CA THR A 13 6.84 -3.90 -0.69
C THR A 13 5.62 -3.47 0.08
N SER A 14 4.51 -3.28 -0.62
CA SER A 14 3.18 -3.29 0.00
C SER A 14 2.78 -4.75 0.21
N SER A 15 2.49 -5.12 1.46
CA SER A 15 2.12 -6.51 1.79
C SER A 15 0.73 -6.87 1.24
N THR A 16 -0.14 -5.87 1.05
CA THR A 16 -1.47 -6.03 0.48
C THR A 16 -1.80 -4.83 -0.42
N GLY A 17 -2.95 -4.89 -1.10
CA GLY A 17 -3.57 -3.73 -1.75
C GLY A 17 -4.56 -2.98 -0.84
N ALA A 18 -4.66 -3.35 0.44
CA ALA A 18 -5.64 -2.78 1.34
C ALA A 18 -5.31 -1.32 1.67
N PRO A 19 -6.31 -0.42 1.71
CA PRO A 19 -6.09 0.97 2.11
C PRO A 19 -5.52 1.09 3.53
N GLY A 20 -4.52 1.95 3.69
CA GLY A 20 -3.90 2.21 4.99
C GLY A 20 -2.87 1.17 5.46
N ASP A 21 -2.68 0.08 4.74
CA ASP A 21 -1.74 -0.96 5.15
C ASP A 21 -0.29 -0.45 5.17
N PRO A 22 0.49 -0.85 6.20
CA PRO A 22 1.85 -0.39 6.36
C PRO A 22 2.73 -0.93 5.23
N ILE A 23 3.64 -0.07 4.77
CA ILE A 23 4.59 -0.41 3.72
C ILE A 23 5.83 -1.01 4.37
N GLN A 24 6.20 -2.21 3.94
CA GLN A 24 7.43 -2.84 4.38
C GLN A 24 8.61 -2.28 3.57
N ILE A 25 9.60 -1.75 4.28
CA ILE A 25 10.86 -1.27 3.69
C ILE A 25 11.98 -2.17 4.17
N ARG A 26 12.81 -2.64 3.25
CA ARG A 26 14.00 -3.46 3.53
C ARG A 26 15.21 -2.86 2.82
N ILE A 27 16.29 -2.67 3.55
CA ILE A 27 17.53 -2.09 3.02
C ILE A 27 18.57 -3.22 2.97
N ARG A 28 19.05 -3.53 1.76
CA ARG A 28 20.01 -4.61 1.47
C ARG A 28 19.52 -6.03 1.84
N GLY A 29 18.22 -6.27 1.73
CA GLY A 29 17.62 -7.60 1.97
C GLY A 29 17.45 -7.92 3.46
N GLU A 30 17.33 -9.21 3.79
CA GLU A 30 17.18 -9.67 5.17
C GLU A 30 18.53 -9.77 5.86
N GLY A 31 18.76 -8.94 6.88
CA GLY A 31 20.00 -8.93 7.67
C GLY A 31 19.89 -9.64 9.03
N THR A 32 18.69 -10.02 9.45
CA THR A 32 18.43 -10.67 10.75
C THR A 32 17.19 -11.56 10.67
N ILE A 33 17.11 -12.59 11.52
CA ILE A 33 16.02 -13.58 11.49
C ILE A 33 14.74 -13.03 12.16
N GLY A 34 14.86 -11.92 12.90
CA GLY A 34 13.75 -11.22 13.56
C GLY A 34 13.24 -10.00 12.80
N ASN A 35 13.02 -8.88 13.52
CA ASN A 35 12.51 -7.65 12.93
C ASN A 35 13.62 -6.86 12.22
N ASN A 36 13.49 -6.72 10.90
CA ASN A 36 14.44 -6.01 10.02
C ASN A 36 13.92 -4.66 9.53
N ASN A 37 12.89 -4.09 10.16
CA ASN A 37 12.39 -2.78 9.78
C ASN A 37 13.46 -1.71 10.02
N PRO A 38 13.65 -0.76 9.09
CA PRO A 38 14.62 0.31 9.25
C PRO A 38 14.22 1.24 10.40
N LEU A 39 15.20 1.98 10.90
CA LEU A 39 14.95 3.09 11.81
C LEU A 39 14.59 4.34 10.99
N TYR A 40 13.46 4.98 11.30
CA TYR A 40 13.14 6.29 10.75
C TYR A 40 13.71 7.36 11.67
N VAL A 41 14.32 8.40 11.12
CA VAL A 41 14.79 9.56 11.87
C VAL A 41 14.18 10.79 11.26
N ILE A 42 13.24 11.42 11.97
CA ILE A 42 12.46 12.55 11.49
C ILE A 42 12.97 13.78 12.21
N ASP A 43 13.63 14.68 11.48
CA ASP A 43 14.24 15.90 12.03
C ASP A 43 15.16 15.64 13.25
N GLY A 44 15.88 14.52 13.22
CA GLY A 44 16.79 14.08 14.28
C GLY A 44 16.15 13.23 15.38
N ILE A 45 14.82 13.10 15.41
CA ILE A 45 14.11 12.28 16.39
C ILE A 45 13.88 10.88 15.81
N PRO A 46 14.38 9.80 16.45
CA PRO A 46 14.17 8.44 15.98
C PRO A 46 12.73 7.97 16.24
N SER A 47 12.11 7.37 15.22
CA SER A 47 10.79 6.73 15.25
C SER A 47 10.83 5.37 14.55
N ARG A 48 9.93 4.46 14.92
CA ARG A 48 9.71 3.18 14.21
C ARG A 48 8.49 3.22 13.29
N ASP A 49 7.73 4.30 13.37
CA ASP A 49 6.55 4.54 12.57
C ASP A 49 6.72 5.83 11.75
N ILE A 50 6.14 5.82 10.55
CA ILE A 50 6.14 6.90 9.56
C ILE A 50 4.72 7.20 9.06
N THR A 51 3.71 6.40 9.44
CA THR A 51 2.35 6.49 8.91
C THR A 51 1.67 7.82 9.23
N PHE A 52 2.06 8.48 10.32
CA PHE A 52 1.54 9.81 10.69
C PHE A 52 2.07 10.94 9.80
N LEU A 53 3.18 10.74 9.08
CA LEU A 53 3.81 11.81 8.33
C LEU A 53 3.10 12.05 6.99
N ASN A 54 2.79 13.31 6.71
CA ASN A 54 2.28 13.72 5.42
C ASN A 54 3.42 13.78 4.39
N GLN A 55 3.21 13.19 3.22
CA GLN A 55 4.22 13.20 2.14
C GLN A 55 4.50 14.62 1.63
N ALA A 56 3.51 15.52 1.69
CA ALA A 56 3.66 16.91 1.27
C ALA A 56 4.62 17.71 2.16
N ASP A 57 4.83 17.28 3.39
CA ASP A 57 5.68 17.96 4.36
C ASP A 57 7.12 17.46 4.33
N ILE A 58 7.39 16.40 3.56
CA ILE A 58 8.75 15.87 3.39
C ILE A 58 9.52 16.80 2.43
N LYS A 59 10.61 17.38 2.91
CA LYS A 59 11.57 18.12 2.08
C LYS A 59 12.54 17.18 1.38
N SER A 60 13.10 16.26 2.14
CA SER A 60 14.07 15.28 1.64
C SER A 60 14.02 14.01 2.45
N MET A 61 14.31 12.89 1.77
CA MET A 61 14.48 11.60 2.39
C MET A 61 15.82 11.00 1.95
N THR A 62 16.65 10.64 2.92
CA THR A 62 17.99 10.10 2.70
C THR A 62 18.09 8.74 3.36
N ILE A 63 18.59 7.74 2.63
CA ILE A 63 18.72 6.38 3.14
C ILE A 63 20.18 6.06 3.40
N LEU A 64 20.52 5.77 4.65
CA LEU A 64 21.83 5.26 5.05
C LEU A 64 21.81 3.73 4.95
N LYS A 65 22.52 3.22 3.96
CA LYS A 65 22.60 1.79 3.65
C LYS A 65 23.80 1.11 4.29
N ASP A 66 24.82 1.89 4.67
CA ASP A 66 26.09 1.40 5.19
C ASP A 66 26.10 1.40 6.71
N ALA A 67 26.62 0.31 7.28
CA ALA A 67 26.75 0.14 8.72
C ALA A 67 27.57 1.26 9.38
N ALA A 68 28.60 1.79 8.69
CA ALA A 68 29.41 2.89 9.19
C ALA A 68 28.65 4.21 9.30
N ALA A 69 27.80 4.54 8.32
CA ALA A 69 26.97 5.74 8.34
C ALA A 69 25.79 5.61 9.34
N ALA A 70 25.27 4.38 9.47
CA ALA A 70 24.18 4.04 10.38
C ALA A 70 24.64 3.88 11.84
N ALA A 71 25.94 3.66 12.11
CA ALA A 71 26.50 3.38 13.44
C ALA A 71 26.22 4.49 14.46
N ILE A 72 26.07 5.74 14.01
CA ILE A 72 25.74 6.89 14.87
C ILE A 72 24.38 6.69 15.57
N TYR A 73 23.47 5.92 14.96
CA TYR A 73 22.15 5.61 15.51
C TYR A 73 22.10 4.28 16.30
N GLY A 74 23.26 3.65 16.51
CA GLY A 74 23.44 2.48 17.36
C GLY A 74 22.77 1.20 16.83
N SER A 75 22.52 0.25 17.73
CA SER A 75 21.99 -1.09 17.39
C SER A 75 20.61 -1.08 16.72
N ARG A 76 19.83 0.02 16.88
CA ARG A 76 18.53 0.20 16.23
C ARG A 76 18.63 0.39 14.72
N ALA A 77 19.83 0.70 14.22
CA ALA A 77 20.10 0.97 12.83
C ALA A 77 20.63 -0.25 12.06
N SER A 78 20.57 -1.45 12.66
CA SER A 78 21.02 -2.71 12.03
C SER A 78 20.26 -3.03 10.73
N GLY A 79 19.00 -2.62 10.62
CA GLY A 79 18.18 -2.71 9.40
C GLY A 79 18.33 -1.53 8.43
N GLY A 80 19.28 -0.62 8.69
CA GLY A 80 19.47 0.64 7.97
C GLY A 80 18.65 1.81 8.55
N VAL A 81 18.95 3.03 8.09
CA VAL A 81 18.31 4.26 8.58
C VAL A 81 17.71 5.06 7.43
N VAL A 82 16.47 5.50 7.60
CA VAL A 82 15.78 6.42 6.70
C VAL A 82 15.68 7.77 7.41
N LEU A 83 16.53 8.72 7.01
CA LEU A 83 16.49 10.10 7.48
C LEU A 83 15.46 10.86 6.68
N ILE A 84 14.61 11.58 7.40
CA ILE A 84 13.54 12.40 6.85
C ILE A 84 13.74 13.79 7.41
N THR A 85 13.81 14.76 6.50
CA THR A 85 13.81 16.18 6.84
C THR A 85 12.49 16.76 6.38
N THR A 86 11.77 17.39 7.30
CA THR A 86 10.53 18.08 6.96
C THR A 86 10.81 19.46 6.34
N LYS A 87 9.81 20.01 5.66
CA LYS A 87 9.87 21.37 5.16
C LYS A 87 9.94 22.33 6.35
N SER A 88 10.76 23.37 6.21
CA SER A 88 10.85 24.46 7.18
C SER A 88 10.27 25.73 6.56
N GLY A 89 9.92 26.72 7.38
CA GLY A 89 9.50 28.03 6.86
C GLY A 89 10.58 28.63 5.96
N ALA A 90 10.16 29.30 4.89
CA ALA A 90 11.04 29.98 3.95
C ALA A 90 11.10 31.48 4.25
N LYS A 91 12.28 32.10 4.07
CA LYS A 91 12.39 33.56 4.10
C LYS A 91 11.69 34.15 2.89
N GLY A 92 10.94 35.22 3.10
CA GLY A 92 10.25 35.95 2.04
C GLY A 92 8.75 36.06 2.27
N LYS A 93 8.06 36.46 1.20
CA LYS A 93 6.60 36.61 1.21
C LYS A 93 5.95 35.28 1.51
N THR A 94 4.84 35.33 2.24
CA THR A 94 4.04 34.15 2.53
C THR A 94 3.57 33.48 1.24
N SER A 95 3.88 32.20 1.07
CA SER A 95 3.33 31.34 0.03
C SER A 95 2.19 30.51 0.60
N PHE A 96 1.19 30.27 -0.24
CA PHE A 96 0.10 29.35 0.04
C PHE A 96 0.09 28.31 -1.06
N ASP A 97 0.11 27.05 -0.67
CA ASP A 97 0.17 25.91 -1.57
C ASP A 97 -1.02 24.99 -1.28
N VAL A 98 -1.80 24.69 -2.31
CA VAL A 98 -2.95 23.79 -2.21
C VAL A 98 -2.77 22.69 -3.25
N ASN A 99 -2.67 21.45 -2.78
CA ASN A 99 -2.58 20.27 -3.63
C ASN A 99 -3.81 19.40 -3.41
N TYR A 100 -4.53 19.12 -4.49
CA TYR A 100 -5.67 18.22 -4.49
C TYR A 100 -5.46 17.13 -5.53
N PHE A 101 -5.65 15.88 -5.14
CA PHE A 101 -5.55 14.72 -6.01
C PHE A 101 -6.69 13.76 -5.73
N THR A 102 -7.22 13.15 -6.80
CA THR A 102 -8.18 12.06 -6.73
C THR A 102 -7.68 10.90 -7.58
N GLY A 103 -8.00 9.68 -7.15
CA GLY A 103 -7.58 8.44 -7.79
C GLY A 103 -8.72 7.43 -7.81
N ILE A 104 -8.71 6.58 -8.83
CA ILE A 104 -9.64 5.48 -9.02
C ILE A 104 -8.82 4.19 -9.02
N HIS A 105 -9.28 3.19 -8.28
CA HIS A 105 -8.60 1.91 -8.10
C HIS A 105 -9.52 0.77 -8.54
N SER A 106 -8.97 -0.24 -9.19
CA SER A 106 -9.71 -1.44 -9.60
C SER A 106 -8.82 -2.67 -9.51
N ALA A 107 -9.43 -3.84 -9.33
CA ALA A 107 -8.72 -5.11 -9.44
C ALA A 107 -8.31 -5.34 -10.91
N ILE A 108 -7.04 -5.67 -11.16
CA ILE A 108 -6.49 -5.82 -12.52
C ILE A 108 -5.92 -7.20 -12.82
N ASN A 109 -5.64 -8.02 -11.81
CA ASN A 109 -5.01 -9.33 -11.99
C ASN A 109 -5.77 -10.39 -11.19
N LEU A 110 -7.00 -10.64 -11.62
CA LEU A 110 -7.90 -11.62 -11.03
C LEU A 110 -7.76 -12.98 -11.75
N PRO A 111 -7.82 -14.11 -11.03
CA PRO A 111 -7.86 -15.42 -11.67
C PRO A 111 -9.17 -15.59 -12.46
N ASN A 112 -9.08 -16.25 -13.61
CA ASN A 112 -10.28 -16.62 -14.37
C ASN A 112 -10.95 -17.81 -13.67
N MET A 113 -12.17 -17.60 -13.18
CA MET A 113 -12.97 -18.64 -12.55
C MET A 113 -13.70 -19.46 -13.61
N LEU A 114 -13.92 -20.75 -13.33
CA LEU A 114 -14.80 -21.57 -14.15
C LEU A 114 -16.24 -21.11 -13.92
N ASN A 115 -16.98 -20.93 -15.01
CA ASN A 115 -18.43 -20.76 -14.93
C ASN A 115 -19.12 -22.08 -14.59
N ALA A 116 -20.41 -22.05 -14.26
CA ALA A 116 -21.16 -23.23 -13.81
C ALA A 116 -21.05 -24.43 -14.79
N GLU A 117 -21.15 -24.17 -16.10
CA GLU A 117 -21.06 -25.21 -17.13
C GLU A 117 -19.65 -25.82 -17.22
N GLN A 118 -18.62 -24.97 -17.22
CA GLN A 118 -17.23 -25.39 -17.26
C GLN A 118 -16.84 -26.19 -16.01
N TYR A 119 -17.37 -25.81 -14.85
CA TYR A 119 -17.19 -26.55 -13.61
C TYR A 119 -17.81 -27.94 -13.71
N MET A 120 -19.07 -28.04 -14.14
CA MET A 120 -19.77 -29.32 -14.32
C MET A 120 -19.07 -30.23 -15.34
N ASN A 121 -18.62 -29.68 -16.46
CA ASN A 121 -17.81 -30.38 -17.45
C ASN A 121 -16.50 -30.92 -16.86
N THR A 122 -15.87 -30.18 -15.95
CA THR A 122 -14.59 -30.55 -15.34
C THR A 122 -14.77 -31.67 -14.33
N VAL A 123 -15.79 -31.62 -13.47
CA VAL A 123 -16.07 -32.68 -12.49
C VAL A 123 -16.54 -33.97 -13.18
N GLU A 124 -17.29 -33.86 -14.28
CA GLU A 124 -17.67 -35.00 -15.11
C GLU A 124 -16.44 -35.68 -15.70
N LYS A 125 -15.54 -34.90 -16.34
CA LYS A 125 -14.27 -35.42 -16.89
C LYS A 125 -13.41 -36.05 -15.80
N ALA A 126 -13.31 -35.42 -14.63
CA ALA A 126 -12.55 -35.94 -13.50
C ALA A 126 -13.10 -37.30 -13.01
N TRP A 127 -14.43 -37.45 -12.97
CA TRP A 127 -15.06 -38.73 -12.62
C TRP A 127 -14.80 -39.81 -13.69
N ASN A 128 -14.97 -39.48 -14.97
CA ASN A 128 -14.73 -40.43 -16.06
C ASN A 128 -13.27 -40.87 -16.17
N ASN A 129 -12.33 -40.01 -15.77
CA ASN A 129 -10.90 -40.32 -15.71
C ASN A 129 -10.50 -41.03 -14.40
N SER A 130 -11.40 -41.15 -13.44
CA SER A 130 -11.16 -41.95 -12.25
C SER A 130 -11.52 -43.40 -12.55
N ASP A 131 -10.73 -44.37 -12.09
CA ASP A 131 -10.98 -45.82 -12.27
C ASP A 131 -12.21 -46.31 -11.47
N ARG A 132 -13.16 -45.42 -11.17
CA ARG A 132 -14.39 -45.70 -10.45
C ARG A 132 -15.36 -46.44 -11.36
N THR A 133 -15.92 -47.52 -10.83
CA THR A 133 -16.96 -48.30 -11.49
C THR A 133 -18.34 -47.81 -11.02
N GLY A 134 -19.14 -47.27 -11.93
CA GLY A 134 -20.50 -46.77 -11.64
C GLY A 134 -20.98 -45.70 -12.62
N THR A 135 -22.29 -45.42 -12.64
CA THR A 135 -22.88 -44.33 -13.45
C THR A 135 -22.39 -42.98 -12.93
N ASN A 136 -21.91 -42.13 -13.82
CA ASN A 136 -21.43 -40.79 -13.47
C ASN A 136 -22.62 -39.90 -13.05
N PRO A 137 -22.70 -39.43 -11.79
CA PRO A 137 -23.81 -38.60 -11.33
C PRO A 137 -23.83 -37.21 -11.99
N TYR A 138 -22.66 -36.69 -12.37
CA TYR A 138 -22.53 -35.37 -12.99
C TYR A 138 -23.02 -35.32 -14.44
N THR A 139 -23.10 -36.47 -15.12
CA THR A 139 -23.63 -36.55 -16.49
C THR A 139 -25.12 -36.22 -16.54
N THR A 140 -25.89 -36.62 -15.52
CA THR A 140 -27.31 -36.23 -15.38
C THR A 140 -27.48 -34.77 -14.99
N ASP A 141 -26.62 -34.26 -14.10
CA ASP A 141 -26.73 -32.88 -13.61
C ASP A 141 -26.27 -31.85 -14.64
N LYS A 142 -25.40 -32.20 -15.59
CA LYS A 142 -24.94 -31.30 -16.66
C LYS A 142 -26.05 -30.73 -17.54
N GLY A 143 -27.20 -31.40 -17.64
CA GLY A 143 -28.36 -30.94 -18.39
C GLY A 143 -29.25 -29.94 -17.63
N ARG A 144 -28.92 -29.64 -16.37
CA ARG A 144 -29.71 -28.74 -15.52
C ARG A 144 -29.41 -27.28 -15.84
N SER A 145 -30.47 -26.50 -16.02
CA SER A 145 -30.41 -25.06 -16.29
C SER A 145 -30.72 -24.21 -15.05
N ASP A 146 -30.93 -24.82 -13.88
CA ASP A 146 -31.27 -24.13 -12.64
C ASP A 146 -30.05 -23.77 -11.79
N PHE A 147 -28.84 -24.04 -12.29
CA PHE A 147 -27.62 -23.56 -11.65
C PHE A 147 -27.45 -22.06 -11.85
N SER A 148 -27.12 -21.35 -10.76
CA SER A 148 -26.70 -19.96 -10.83
C SER A 148 -25.25 -19.88 -11.31
N ASP A 149 -24.95 -18.88 -12.13
CA ASP A 149 -23.61 -18.61 -12.67
C ASP A 149 -23.15 -17.22 -12.21
N THR A 150 -23.00 -17.09 -10.88
CA THR A 150 -22.61 -15.83 -10.24
C THR A 150 -21.11 -15.63 -10.36
N ASP A 151 -20.68 -14.47 -10.88
CA ASP A 151 -19.28 -14.05 -10.81
C ASP A 151 -18.98 -13.49 -9.41
N TRP A 152 -18.44 -14.36 -8.56
CA TRP A 152 -18.08 -14.00 -7.19
C TRP A 152 -16.95 -12.97 -7.10
N LEU A 153 -16.09 -12.86 -8.12
CA LEU A 153 -15.02 -11.87 -8.11
C LEU A 153 -15.56 -10.48 -8.45
N ASP A 154 -16.50 -10.40 -9.40
CA ASP A 154 -17.22 -9.16 -9.71
C ASP A 154 -18.11 -8.71 -8.54
N GLU A 155 -18.77 -9.65 -7.85
CA GLU A 155 -19.58 -9.33 -6.66
C GLU A 155 -18.74 -8.89 -5.45
N LEU A 156 -17.49 -9.36 -5.35
CA LEU A 156 -16.59 -9.01 -4.24
C LEU A 156 -15.87 -7.67 -4.46
N PHE A 157 -15.54 -7.34 -5.71
CA PHE A 157 -14.69 -6.19 -6.02
C PHE A 157 -15.47 -5.07 -6.70
N GLU A 158 -15.36 -3.87 -6.14
CA GLU A 158 -15.88 -2.64 -6.72
C GLU A 158 -14.78 -1.65 -7.07
N GLN A 159 -15.17 -0.54 -7.69
CA GLN A 159 -14.25 0.53 -8.05
C GLN A 159 -13.96 1.43 -6.84
N GLY A 160 -12.76 1.28 -6.29
CA GLY A 160 -12.27 2.10 -5.17
C GLY A 160 -11.93 3.52 -5.57
N ARG A 161 -11.97 4.43 -4.59
CA ARG A 161 -11.73 5.86 -4.78
C ARG A 161 -10.82 6.41 -3.69
N SER A 162 -9.81 7.17 -4.09
CA SER A 162 -8.94 7.89 -3.16
C SER A 162 -9.00 9.37 -3.39
N GLN A 163 -8.97 10.15 -2.31
CA GLN A 163 -8.91 11.60 -2.32
C GLN A 163 -7.83 12.08 -1.37
N ASN A 164 -7.13 13.13 -1.79
CA ASN A 164 -6.03 13.69 -1.03
C ASN A 164 -6.04 15.21 -1.18
N LEU A 165 -6.15 15.91 -0.07
CA LEU A 165 -6.12 17.37 0.03
C LEU A 165 -5.00 17.79 0.96
N GLN A 166 -4.15 18.69 0.51
CA GLN A 166 -3.06 19.26 1.30
C GLN A 166 -3.08 20.76 1.13
N VAL A 167 -3.06 21.47 2.25
CA VAL A 167 -3.01 22.93 2.31
C VAL A 167 -1.82 23.30 3.17
N SER A 168 -0.92 24.15 2.67
CA SER A 168 0.17 24.67 3.48
C SER A 168 0.38 26.16 3.27
N ALA A 169 0.87 26.80 4.33
CA ALA A 169 1.25 28.20 4.35
C ALA A 169 2.68 28.29 4.90
N SER A 170 3.57 28.93 4.14
CA SER A 170 4.98 29.08 4.53
C SER A 170 5.43 30.52 4.34
N GLY A 171 6.29 31.03 5.20
CA GLY A 171 6.83 32.38 5.03
C GLY A 171 7.67 32.82 6.22
N GLY A 172 8.22 34.03 6.14
CA GLY A 172 9.02 34.54 7.23
C GLY A 172 9.95 35.69 6.88
N SER A 173 10.46 36.32 7.92
CA SER A 173 11.56 37.29 7.84
C SER A 173 12.89 36.62 8.24
N ASP A 174 13.97 37.41 8.30
CA ASP A 174 15.26 36.93 8.80
C ASP A 174 15.23 36.46 10.26
N LYS A 175 14.25 36.92 11.05
CA LYS A 175 14.14 36.62 12.49
C LYS A 175 13.09 35.56 12.82
N LEU A 176 12.10 35.35 11.96
CA LEU A 176 10.99 34.42 12.19
C LEU A 176 10.64 33.72 10.89
N GLN A 177 10.68 32.40 10.89
CA GLN A 177 10.22 31.56 9.78
C GLN A 177 9.12 30.65 10.32
N PHE A 178 8.05 30.48 9.55
CA PHE A 178 6.93 29.62 9.90
C PHE A 178 6.53 28.74 8.73
N LEU A 179 6.04 27.55 9.07
CA LEU A 179 5.35 26.64 8.16
C LEU A 179 4.15 26.08 8.93
N MET A 180 2.98 26.09 8.30
CA MET A 180 1.79 25.42 8.77
C MET A 180 1.26 24.56 7.63
N SER A 181 0.92 23.31 7.91
CA SER A 181 0.32 22.38 6.95
C SER A 181 -0.92 21.75 7.56
N LEU A 182 -1.88 21.43 6.69
CA LEU A 182 -3.06 20.63 6.96
C LEU A 182 -3.20 19.62 5.83
N GLY A 183 -3.52 18.39 6.17
CA GLY A 183 -3.66 17.29 5.23
C GLY A 183 -4.85 16.42 5.55
N TYR A 184 -5.57 16.03 4.51
CA TYR A 184 -6.58 15.01 4.54
C TYR A 184 -6.29 13.97 3.46
N TYR A 185 -6.24 12.71 3.84
CA TYR A 185 -6.16 11.58 2.94
C TYR A 185 -7.31 10.64 3.25
N GLY A 186 -8.12 10.31 2.25
CA GLY A 186 -9.19 9.34 2.34
C GLY A 186 -9.05 8.33 1.21
N GLN A 187 -9.20 7.06 1.52
CA GLN A 187 -9.21 6.00 0.53
C GLN A 187 -10.31 5.00 0.87
N ASP A 188 -11.22 4.86 -0.08
CA ASP A 188 -12.16 3.75 -0.19
C ASP A 188 -11.50 2.67 -1.04
N GLY A 189 -11.45 1.45 -0.51
CA GLY A 189 -10.78 0.36 -1.18
C GLY A 189 -11.65 -0.26 -2.27
N ILE A 190 -11.28 -1.46 -2.69
CA ILE A 190 -11.92 -2.13 -3.81
C ILE A 190 -12.84 -3.25 -3.35
N VAL A 191 -12.98 -3.49 -2.04
CA VAL A 191 -13.84 -4.56 -1.51
C VAL A 191 -15.21 -4.00 -1.17
N VAL A 192 -16.26 -4.67 -1.66
CA VAL A 192 -17.64 -4.25 -1.43
C VAL A 192 -18.01 -4.09 0.05
N PHE A 193 -19.05 -3.27 0.27
CA PHE A 193 -19.62 -2.91 1.57
C PHE A 193 -18.72 -2.04 2.44
N ASP A 194 -17.88 -1.20 1.83
CA ASP A 194 -17.11 -0.18 2.56
C ASP A 194 -16.19 -0.78 3.66
N ASN A 195 -15.83 -2.06 3.53
CA ASN A 195 -15.12 -2.82 4.56
C ASN A 195 -13.63 -2.44 4.65
N ASP A 196 -13.10 -1.75 3.65
CA ASP A 196 -11.68 -1.43 3.50
C ASP A 196 -11.45 0.08 3.37
N LYS A 197 -12.03 0.86 4.30
CA LYS A 197 -11.85 2.32 4.37
C LYS A 197 -10.66 2.76 5.21
N TYR A 198 -9.93 3.73 4.70
CA TYR A 198 -8.85 4.40 5.43
C TYR A 198 -8.96 5.93 5.35
N GLN A 199 -8.78 6.59 6.49
CA GLN A 199 -8.75 8.05 6.56
C GLN A 199 -7.63 8.52 7.48
N ARG A 200 -6.97 9.60 7.09
CA ARG A 200 -5.90 10.22 7.86
C ARG A 200 -6.00 11.74 7.78
N PHE A 201 -5.89 12.36 8.95
CA PHE A 201 -5.77 13.80 9.12
C PHE A 201 -4.39 14.11 9.68
N THR A 202 -3.75 15.14 9.16
CA THR A 202 -2.42 15.62 9.58
C THR A 202 -2.42 17.13 9.69
#